data_AF-M0PSC7-F1
#
_entry.id   AF-M0PSC7-F1
#
_cell.length_a   1.000
_cell.length_b   1.000
_cell.length_c   1.000
_cell.angle_alpha   90.00
_cell.angle_beta   90.00
_cell.angle_gamma   90.00
#
_symmetry.space_group_name_H-M   'P 1'
#
loop_
_entity.id
_entity.type
_entity.pdbx_description
1 polymer ?
#
loop_
_entity_poly.entity_id
_entity_poly.type
_entity_poly.pdbx_seq_one_letter_code
_entity_poly.pdbx_strand_id
1 'polypeptide(L)'
;MLDLNTDILDYLGNYDDGPDLPDVGLFQPSESNVLDATTAEYEKLRVGDVRAERDGTSVTVSATARYKPEDEDAHETDTYGYTETEYHEAFTLVDCSEAEAALVAAFVPVAVDDEIAGFRENATKTNSLVDRLKAITLPDPDDVADDLDRYVKTKERADELDAKIEETDRLIDEIVYDLYDLTEAEIEIVEEAVAE
;
A
#
# COMPACT_ATOMS: atom_id res chain seq x y z
N MET A 1 -5.65 -13.66 -20.74
CA MET A 1 -4.46 -13.71 -19.88
C MET A 1 -4.66 -14.81 -18.86
N LEU A 2 -3.60 -15.38 -18.30
CA LEU A 2 -3.74 -16.15 -17.06
C LEU A 2 -3.68 -15.11 -15.94
N ASP A 3 -4.83 -14.58 -15.56
CA ASP A 3 -4.92 -13.68 -14.42
C ASP A 3 -4.73 -14.53 -13.15
N LEU A 4 -3.56 -14.36 -12.51
CA LEU A 4 -3.24 -15.03 -11.26
C LEU A 4 -3.97 -14.32 -10.12
N ASN A 5 -4.56 -15.09 -9.21
CA ASN A 5 -5.20 -14.50 -8.04
C ASN A 5 -4.13 -13.96 -7.08
N THR A 6 -4.14 -12.65 -6.84
CA THR A 6 -3.22 -11.91 -5.96
C THR A 6 -3.94 -11.25 -4.79
N ASP A 7 -5.20 -11.62 -4.53
CA ASP A 7 -5.92 -11.26 -3.31
C ASP A 7 -5.54 -12.23 -2.19
N ILE A 8 -4.95 -11.72 -1.10
CA ILE A 8 -4.51 -12.55 0.03
C ILE A 8 -5.70 -13.22 0.76
N LEU A 9 -6.85 -12.56 0.86
CA LEU A 9 -7.99 -13.08 1.62
C LEU A 9 -8.55 -14.37 0.99
N ASP A 10 -8.47 -14.48 -0.33
CA ASP A 10 -8.87 -15.69 -1.06
C ASP A 10 -7.97 -16.91 -0.74
N TYR A 11 -6.73 -16.68 -0.31
CA TYR A 11 -5.82 -17.75 0.13
C TYR A 11 -6.03 -18.09 1.60
N LEU A 12 -6.14 -17.07 2.46
CA LEU A 12 -6.24 -17.26 3.91
C LEU A 12 -7.57 -17.91 4.32
N GLY A 13 -8.66 -17.63 3.60
CA GLY A 13 -9.97 -18.19 3.93
C GLY A 13 -10.44 -17.80 5.33
N ASN A 14 -10.57 -18.78 6.24
CA ASN A 14 -10.83 -18.48 7.65
C ASN A 14 -9.52 -18.66 8.40
N TYR A 15 -9.07 -17.60 9.06
CA TYR A 15 -7.88 -17.60 9.92
C TYR A 15 -8.27 -17.27 11.36
N ASP A 16 -7.46 -17.73 12.30
CA ASP A 16 -7.53 -17.30 13.70
C ASP A 16 -6.83 -15.95 13.91
N ASP A 17 -7.36 -15.14 14.84
CA ASP A 17 -6.75 -13.85 15.20
C ASP A 17 -5.38 -14.07 15.88
N GLY A 18 -4.36 -13.40 15.37
CA GLY A 18 -2.98 -13.45 15.83
C GLY A 18 -2.55 -12.20 16.62
N PRO A 19 -1.27 -11.80 16.53
CA PRO A 19 -0.76 -10.62 17.22
C PRO A 19 -1.28 -9.32 16.59
N ASP A 20 -1.32 -8.26 17.40
CA ASP A 20 -1.51 -6.92 16.87
C ASP A 20 -0.28 -6.50 16.04
N LEU A 21 -0.49 -5.69 15.01
CA LEU A 21 0.54 -5.22 14.10
C LEU A 21 1.83 -4.69 14.79
N PRO A 22 1.77 -3.88 15.85
CA PRO A 22 2.98 -3.40 16.53
C PRO A 22 3.73 -4.47 17.35
N ASP A 23 3.09 -5.60 17.63
CA ASP A 23 3.68 -6.70 18.42
C ASP A 23 4.45 -7.71 17.55
N VAL A 24 4.45 -7.50 16.22
CA VAL A 24 5.24 -8.28 15.28
C VAL A 24 6.67 -7.73 15.18
N GLY A 25 7.65 -8.60 15.41
CA GLY A 25 9.07 -8.24 15.42
C GLY A 25 9.39 -7.12 16.42
N LEU A 26 10.18 -6.14 16.00
CA LEU A 26 10.59 -4.98 16.79
C LEU A 26 10.07 -3.68 16.15
N PHE A 27 9.10 -3.05 16.80
CA PHE A 27 8.53 -1.78 16.38
C PHE A 27 9.53 -0.62 16.44
N GLN A 28 9.69 0.10 15.32
CA GLN A 28 10.46 1.34 15.19
C GLN A 28 9.51 2.49 14.82
N PRO A 29 9.33 3.51 15.68
CA PRO A 29 8.56 4.70 15.33
C PRO A 29 9.30 5.53 14.27
N SER A 30 8.55 6.21 13.40
CA SER A 30 9.08 7.16 12.43
C SER A 30 9.22 8.58 13.03
N GLU A 31 9.76 9.51 12.24
CA GLU A 31 9.73 10.93 12.60
C GLU A 31 8.30 11.47 12.59
N SER A 32 7.99 12.35 13.55
CA SER A 32 6.62 12.84 13.71
C SER A 32 6.13 13.57 12.47
N ASN A 33 4.96 13.17 11.98
CA ASN A 33 4.36 13.69 10.76
C ASN A 33 2.83 13.77 10.88
N VAL A 34 2.15 14.08 9.77
CA VAL A 34 0.69 14.25 9.73
C VAL A 34 -0.07 13.01 10.22
N LEU A 35 0.51 11.81 10.14
CA LEU A 35 -0.12 10.57 10.59
C LEU A 35 -0.24 10.49 12.12
N ASP A 36 0.61 11.19 12.87
CA ASP A 36 0.51 11.31 14.33
C ASP A 36 -0.58 12.31 14.76
N ALA A 37 -1.08 13.11 13.82
CA ALA A 37 -2.07 14.13 14.11
C ALA A 37 -3.45 13.53 14.41
N THR A 38 -4.27 14.34 15.07
CA THR A 38 -5.63 13.98 15.47
C THR A 38 -6.68 14.86 14.81
N THR A 39 -7.97 14.54 15.00
CA THR A 39 -9.04 15.44 14.55
C THR A 39 -9.13 16.74 15.36
N ALA A 40 -8.24 16.95 16.34
CA ALA A 40 -8.08 18.25 16.99
C ALA A 40 -7.26 19.22 16.14
N GLU A 41 -6.42 18.70 15.23
CA GLU A 41 -5.55 19.47 14.35
C GLU A 41 -6.11 19.56 12.93
N TYR A 42 -6.70 18.46 12.42
CA TYR A 42 -7.24 18.39 11.06
C TYR A 42 -8.70 17.94 11.05
N GLU A 43 -9.58 18.68 10.35
CA GLU A 43 -10.98 18.30 10.26
C GLU A 43 -11.18 17.06 9.36
N LYS A 44 -11.96 16.09 9.84
CA LYS A 44 -12.26 14.82 9.13
C LYS A 44 -11.00 14.07 8.67
N LEU A 45 -9.94 14.13 9.48
CA LEU A 45 -8.71 13.40 9.25
C LEU A 45 -8.95 11.88 9.21
N ARG A 46 -8.48 11.24 8.14
CA ARG A 46 -8.55 9.79 7.94
C ARG A 46 -7.37 9.30 7.10
N VAL A 47 -7.13 7.99 7.16
CA VAL A 47 -6.21 7.30 6.26
C VAL A 47 -6.80 7.33 4.85
N GLY A 48 -5.98 7.67 3.85
CA GLY A 48 -6.35 7.62 2.43
C GLY A 48 -6.01 6.25 1.84
N ASP A 49 -4.71 6.00 1.67
CA ASP A 49 -4.14 4.76 1.18
C ASP A 49 -3.01 4.30 2.12
N VAL A 50 -2.72 2.99 2.12
CA VAL A 50 -1.65 2.38 2.92
C VAL A 50 -0.87 1.40 2.07
N ARG A 51 0.45 1.49 2.18
CA ARG A 51 1.38 0.52 1.62
C ARG A 51 2.29 -0.05 2.70
N ALA A 52 2.64 -1.32 2.54
CA ALA A 52 3.57 -2.02 3.41
C ALA A 52 4.71 -2.59 2.56
N GLU A 53 5.87 -1.93 2.61
CA GLU A 53 7.02 -2.25 1.77
C GLU A 53 7.97 -3.15 2.55
N ARG A 54 8.20 -4.36 2.03
CA ARG A 54 9.07 -5.36 2.64
C ARG A 54 10.51 -5.27 2.11
N ASP A 55 11.47 -5.18 3.03
CA ASP A 55 12.90 -5.37 2.78
C ASP A 55 13.43 -6.52 3.65
N GLY A 56 13.40 -7.73 3.10
CA GLY A 56 13.80 -8.95 3.82
C GLY A 56 12.91 -9.26 5.02
N THR A 57 13.44 -9.05 6.23
CA THR A 57 12.78 -9.24 7.54
C THR A 57 12.30 -7.94 8.16
N SER A 58 12.37 -6.84 7.40
CA SER A 58 11.84 -5.54 7.81
C SER A 58 10.67 -5.14 6.92
N VAL A 59 9.67 -4.46 7.49
CA VAL A 59 8.52 -3.94 6.75
C VAL A 59 8.26 -2.51 7.17
N THR A 60 8.27 -1.60 6.21
CA THR A 60 7.93 -0.19 6.42
C THR A 60 6.48 0.05 6.02
N VAL A 61 5.67 0.51 6.97
CA VAL A 61 4.27 0.87 6.74
C VAL A 61 4.19 2.36 6.51
N SER A 62 3.68 2.75 5.35
CA SER A 62 3.45 4.15 4.97
C SER A 62 1.99 4.39 4.62
N ALA A 63 1.49 5.58 4.90
CA ALA A 63 0.10 5.94 4.66
C ALA A 63 -0.03 7.37 4.11
N THR A 64 -1.11 7.63 3.37
CA THR A 64 -1.54 8.99 3.06
C THR A 64 -2.55 9.48 4.08
N ALA A 65 -2.55 10.78 4.36
CA ALA A 65 -3.55 11.43 5.21
C ALA A 65 -4.51 12.21 4.33
N ARG A 66 -5.80 11.98 4.51
CA ARG A 66 -6.87 12.71 3.85
C ARG A 66 -7.67 13.51 4.86
N TYR A 67 -7.84 14.80 4.62
CA TYR A 67 -8.52 15.72 5.53
C TYR A 67 -9.17 16.88 4.78
N LYS A 68 -10.05 17.61 5.47
CA LYS A 68 -10.61 18.86 4.96
C LYS A 68 -9.73 20.03 5.38
N PRO A 69 -9.08 20.75 4.44
CA PRO A 69 -8.29 21.92 4.80
C PRO A 69 -9.20 23.05 5.30
N GLU A 70 -8.70 23.86 6.24
CA GLU A 70 -9.44 25.05 6.70
C GLU A 70 -9.57 26.12 5.61
N ASP A 71 -8.61 26.16 4.69
CA ASP A 71 -8.59 27.05 3.52
C ASP A 71 -8.59 26.21 2.23
N GLU A 72 -9.79 25.99 1.67
CA GLU A 72 -9.99 25.20 0.44
C GLU A 72 -9.32 25.83 -0.79
N ASP A 73 -9.09 27.15 -0.80
CA ASP A 73 -8.46 27.85 -1.94
C ASP A 73 -6.92 27.71 -1.95
N ALA A 74 -6.33 27.33 -0.80
CA ALA A 74 -4.89 27.13 -0.66
C ALA A 74 -4.42 25.70 -1.00
N HIS A 75 -5.35 24.77 -1.18
CA HIS A 75 -5.07 23.36 -1.38
C HIS A 75 -5.79 22.84 -2.62
N GLU A 76 -5.15 21.92 -3.34
CA GLU A 76 -5.87 21.14 -4.34
C GLU A 76 -6.81 20.18 -3.59
N THR A 77 -8.11 20.31 -3.88
CA THR A 77 -9.15 19.53 -3.21
C THR A 77 -10.01 18.79 -4.23
N ASP A 78 -10.49 17.62 -3.81
CA ASP A 78 -11.41 16.82 -4.62
C ASP A 78 -12.82 17.43 -4.66
N THR A 79 -13.74 16.77 -5.37
CA THR A 79 -15.15 17.20 -5.46
C THR A 79 -15.87 17.26 -4.10
N TYR A 80 -15.32 16.61 -3.07
CA TYR A 80 -15.86 16.57 -1.72
C TYR A 80 -15.12 17.52 -0.74
N GLY A 81 -14.16 18.32 -1.23
CA GLY A 81 -13.38 19.28 -0.45
C GLY A 81 -12.31 18.63 0.43
N TYR A 82 -11.81 17.45 0.08
CA TYR A 82 -10.68 16.81 0.75
C TYR A 82 -9.38 17.06 -0.01
N THR A 83 -8.32 17.28 0.74
CA THR A 83 -6.95 17.17 0.24
C THR A 83 -6.31 15.90 0.76
N GLU A 84 -5.35 15.36 0.03
CA GLU A 84 -4.63 14.14 0.37
C GLU A 84 -3.13 14.40 0.29
N THR A 85 -2.39 13.93 1.30
CA THR A 85 -0.94 14.08 1.35
C THR A 85 -0.24 13.05 0.47
N GLU A 86 1.04 13.25 0.24
CA GLU A 86 1.92 12.16 -0.18
C GLU A 86 2.01 11.07 0.90
N TYR A 87 2.63 9.94 0.55
CA TYR A 87 2.90 8.88 1.51
C TYR A 87 3.88 9.36 2.58
N HIS A 88 3.48 9.20 3.84
CA HIS A 88 4.34 9.40 5.00
C HIS A 88 4.57 8.07 5.71
N GLU A 89 5.77 7.88 6.23
CA GLU A 89 6.10 6.69 7.01
C GLU A 89 5.38 6.73 8.36
N ALA A 90 4.61 5.70 8.67
CA ALA A 90 3.94 5.55 9.96
C ALA A 90 4.88 4.91 11.00
N PHE A 91 5.52 3.80 10.61
CA PHE A 91 6.49 3.06 11.41
C PHE A 91 7.13 1.95 10.58
N THR A 92 8.21 1.38 11.11
CA THR A 92 8.88 0.22 10.55
C THR A 92 8.90 -0.91 11.57
N LEU A 93 8.61 -2.13 11.13
CA LEU A 93 8.83 -3.35 11.90
C LEU A 93 10.15 -3.96 11.43
N VAL A 94 11.07 -4.24 12.35
CA VAL A 94 12.36 -4.90 12.03
C VAL A 94 12.49 -6.21 12.79
N ASP A 95 13.41 -7.08 12.37
CA ASP A 95 13.65 -8.38 13.02
C ASP A 95 12.39 -9.28 13.06
N CYS A 96 11.55 -9.16 12.02
CA CYS A 96 10.42 -10.07 11.82
C CYS A 96 10.91 -11.40 11.24
N SER A 97 10.18 -12.49 11.46
CA SER A 97 10.35 -13.69 10.65
C SER A 97 9.96 -13.44 9.18
N GLU A 98 10.40 -14.30 8.27
CA GLU A 98 10.03 -14.19 6.85
C GLU A 98 8.52 -14.26 6.64
N ALA A 99 7.82 -15.11 7.41
CA ALA A 99 6.37 -15.26 7.36
C ALA A 99 5.67 -14.00 7.88
N GLU A 100 6.08 -13.48 9.03
CA GLU A 100 5.55 -12.22 9.57
C GLU A 100 5.74 -11.06 8.61
N ALA A 101 6.95 -10.89 8.05
CA ALA A 101 7.23 -9.82 7.11
C ALA A 101 6.38 -9.94 5.82
N ALA A 102 6.21 -11.16 5.30
CA ALA A 102 5.34 -11.41 4.16
C ALA A 102 3.86 -11.14 4.49
N LEU A 103 3.41 -11.55 5.67
CA LEU A 103 2.05 -11.36 6.13
C LEU A 103 1.73 -9.88 6.28
N VAL A 104 2.58 -9.10 6.96
CA VAL A 104 2.39 -7.66 7.12
C VAL A 104 2.33 -6.96 5.76
N ALA A 105 3.27 -7.27 4.86
CA ALA A 105 3.36 -6.63 3.55
C ALA A 105 2.10 -6.86 2.69
N ALA A 106 1.53 -8.05 2.76
CA ALA A 106 0.37 -8.41 1.95
C ALA A 106 -0.97 -8.09 2.62
N PHE A 107 -1.07 -8.26 3.94
CA PHE A 107 -2.33 -8.16 4.67
C PHE A 107 -2.67 -6.72 5.08
N VAL A 108 -1.68 -5.90 5.47
CA VAL A 108 -1.95 -4.55 5.99
C VAL A 108 -2.66 -3.65 4.96
N PRO A 109 -2.23 -3.58 3.68
CA PRO A 109 -2.95 -2.79 2.67
C PRO A 109 -4.40 -3.24 2.50
N VAL A 110 -4.63 -4.56 2.46
CA VAL A 110 -5.97 -5.13 2.31
C VAL A 110 -6.83 -4.87 3.54
N ALA A 111 -6.25 -4.96 4.74
CA ALA A 111 -6.96 -4.67 5.99
C ALA A 111 -7.46 -3.22 6.05
N VAL A 112 -6.72 -2.30 5.43
CA VAL A 112 -7.07 -0.89 5.35
C VAL A 112 -8.14 -0.65 4.29
N ASP A 113 -7.99 -1.21 3.09
CA ASP A 113 -8.92 -1.04 1.98
C ASP A 113 -10.32 -1.60 2.31
N ASP A 114 -10.37 -2.80 2.92
CA ASP A 114 -11.62 -3.46 3.30
C ASP A 114 -12.15 -3.06 4.70
N GLU A 115 -11.42 -2.24 5.45
CA GLU A 115 -11.70 -1.87 6.84
C GLU A 115 -11.99 -3.08 7.76
N ILE A 116 -11.08 -4.05 7.75
CA ILE A 116 -11.18 -5.30 8.54
C ILE A 116 -10.14 -5.34 9.68
N ALA A 117 -10.07 -6.46 10.41
CA ALA A 117 -9.01 -6.72 11.39
C ALA A 117 -8.88 -5.65 12.50
N GLY A 118 -9.99 -5.00 12.89
CA GLY A 118 -9.98 -3.95 13.91
C GLY A 118 -9.60 -2.56 13.41
N PHE A 119 -9.20 -2.42 12.14
CA PHE A 119 -8.88 -1.13 11.52
C PHE A 119 -10.09 -0.20 11.46
N ARG A 120 -9.81 1.11 11.50
CA ARG A 120 -10.78 2.19 11.26
C ARG A 120 -10.07 3.35 10.58
N GLU A 121 -10.56 3.77 9.40
CA GLU A 121 -9.94 4.86 8.62
C GLU A 121 -9.86 6.21 9.36
N ASN A 122 -10.88 6.55 10.15
CA ASN A 122 -11.04 7.90 10.71
C ASN A 122 -10.21 8.10 11.99
N ALA A 123 -9.40 9.16 12.05
CA ALA A 123 -8.83 9.64 13.30
C ALA A 123 -9.92 10.11 14.27
N THR A 124 -9.56 10.28 15.54
CA THR A 124 -10.43 10.92 16.54
C THR A 124 -9.65 12.00 17.27
N LYS A 125 -10.29 12.66 18.24
CA LYS A 125 -9.62 13.66 19.10
C LYS A 125 -8.53 13.06 19.99
N THR A 126 -8.49 11.73 20.14
CA THR A 126 -7.61 11.04 21.07
C THR A 126 -6.78 9.93 20.43
N ASN A 127 -7.09 9.55 19.19
CA ASN A 127 -6.36 8.51 18.47
C ASN A 127 -5.98 9.07 17.10
N SER A 128 -4.68 9.01 16.80
CA SER A 128 -4.09 9.42 15.53
C SER A 128 -4.31 8.39 14.42
N LEU A 129 -3.85 8.68 13.21
CA LEU A 129 -3.86 7.69 12.12
C LEU A 129 -2.88 6.54 12.39
N VAL A 130 -1.72 6.83 12.98
CA VAL A 130 -0.78 5.80 13.44
C VAL A 130 -1.43 4.88 14.48
N ASP A 131 -2.21 5.42 15.42
CA ASP A 131 -2.94 4.60 16.41
C ASP A 131 -3.99 3.69 15.74
N ARG A 132 -4.60 4.15 14.63
CA ARG A 132 -5.53 3.32 13.85
C ARG A 132 -4.83 2.15 13.16
N LEU A 133 -3.67 2.40 12.58
CA LEU A 133 -2.86 1.35 11.96
C LEU A 133 -2.37 0.33 13.00
N LYS A 134 -1.93 0.79 14.17
CA LYS A 134 -1.51 -0.08 15.27
C LYS A 134 -2.62 -0.97 15.83
N ALA A 135 -3.89 -0.62 15.59
CA ALA A 135 -5.03 -1.41 16.04
C ALA A 135 -5.38 -2.58 15.10
N ILE A 136 -4.62 -2.76 14.01
CA ILE A 136 -4.79 -3.90 13.10
C ILE A 136 -4.32 -5.17 13.82
N THR A 137 -5.21 -6.14 13.95
CA THR A 137 -4.91 -7.50 14.42
C THR A 137 -4.62 -8.39 13.23
N LEU A 138 -3.41 -8.95 13.16
CA LEU A 138 -3.00 -9.79 12.05
C LEU A 138 -3.55 -11.21 12.19
N PRO A 139 -3.68 -11.97 11.08
CA PRO A 139 -3.88 -13.41 11.15
C PRO A 139 -2.76 -14.10 11.95
N ASP A 140 -3.07 -15.19 12.63
CA ASP A 140 -2.04 -16.01 13.32
C ASP A 140 -1.05 -16.56 12.29
N PRO A 141 0.25 -16.16 12.34
CA PRO A 141 1.26 -16.63 11.40
C PRO A 141 1.40 -18.15 11.33
N ASP A 142 1.14 -18.85 12.45
CA ASP A 142 1.22 -20.31 12.51
C ASP A 142 0.02 -21.00 11.85
N ASP A 143 -1.15 -20.35 11.85
CA ASP A 143 -2.38 -20.85 11.21
C ASP A 143 -2.34 -20.64 9.68
N VAL A 144 -1.83 -19.47 9.25
CA VAL A 144 -1.83 -19.10 7.82
C VAL A 144 -0.55 -19.42 7.05
N ALA A 145 0.47 -20.02 7.67
CA ALA A 145 1.79 -20.20 7.07
C ALA A 145 1.76 -20.86 5.68
N ASP A 146 1.02 -21.98 5.54
CA ASP A 146 0.95 -22.74 4.29
C ASP A 146 0.15 -22.02 3.19
N ASP A 147 -0.86 -21.22 3.57
CA ASP A 147 -1.67 -20.42 2.65
C ASP A 147 -0.91 -19.17 2.19
N LEU A 148 -0.19 -18.53 3.12
CA LEU A 148 0.68 -17.39 2.85
C LEU A 148 1.84 -17.76 1.91
N ASP A 149 2.47 -18.92 2.09
CA ASP A 149 3.52 -19.39 1.15
C ASP A 149 2.98 -19.57 -0.28
N ARG A 150 1.75 -20.09 -0.42
CA ARG A 150 1.08 -20.24 -1.72
C ARG A 150 0.75 -18.89 -2.35
N TYR A 151 0.27 -17.95 -1.54
CA TYR A 151 0.03 -16.57 -1.94
C TYR A 151 1.34 -15.92 -2.45
N VAL A 152 2.40 -15.94 -1.64
CA VAL A 152 3.69 -15.29 -1.96
C VAL A 152 4.24 -15.82 -3.28
N LYS A 153 4.25 -17.14 -3.50
CA LYS A 153 4.72 -17.74 -4.77
C LYS A 153 3.90 -17.29 -5.96
N THR A 154 2.59 -17.15 -5.79
CA THR A 154 1.69 -16.71 -6.85
C THR A 154 1.88 -15.23 -7.15
N LYS A 155 2.05 -14.42 -6.11
CA LYS A 155 2.31 -12.98 -6.20
C LYS A 155 3.65 -12.70 -6.88
N GLU A 156 4.74 -13.36 -6.45
CA GLU A 156 6.05 -13.26 -7.10
C GLU A 156 5.99 -13.63 -8.60
N ARG A 157 5.20 -14.67 -8.93
CA ARG A 157 5.02 -15.09 -10.32
C ARG A 157 4.20 -14.09 -11.13
N ALA A 158 3.19 -13.46 -10.53
CA ALA A 158 2.42 -12.41 -11.16
C ALA A 158 3.31 -11.19 -11.44
N ASP A 159 4.06 -10.74 -10.44
CA ASP A 159 4.97 -9.59 -10.57
C ASP A 159 6.08 -9.86 -11.62
N GLU A 160 6.60 -11.10 -11.72
CA GLU A 160 7.53 -11.50 -12.80
C GLU A 160 6.89 -11.43 -14.19
N LEU A 161 5.61 -11.78 -14.32
CA LEU A 161 4.89 -11.71 -15.59
C LEU A 161 4.60 -10.26 -15.98
N ASP A 162 4.19 -9.43 -15.02
CA ASP A 162 3.93 -8.01 -15.24
C ASP A 162 5.21 -7.28 -15.68
N ALA A 163 6.34 -7.53 -15.00
CA ALA A 163 7.64 -6.98 -15.40
C ALA A 163 8.05 -7.39 -16.83
N LYS A 164 7.71 -8.62 -17.26
CA LYS A 164 7.94 -9.07 -18.64
C LYS A 164 7.01 -8.42 -19.65
N ILE A 165 5.76 -8.14 -19.26
CA ILE A 165 4.82 -7.41 -20.10
C ILE A 165 5.34 -6.00 -20.31
N GLU A 166 5.70 -5.29 -19.23
CA GLU A 166 6.29 -3.95 -19.32
C GLU A 166 7.59 -3.91 -20.14
N GLU A 167 8.47 -4.91 -20.00
CA GLU A 167 9.65 -5.05 -20.85
C GLU A 167 9.28 -5.27 -22.32
N THR A 168 8.27 -6.10 -22.59
CA THR A 168 7.80 -6.40 -23.94
C THR A 168 7.16 -5.18 -24.58
N ASP A 169 6.32 -4.43 -23.86
CA ASP A 169 5.67 -3.22 -24.36
C ASP A 169 6.72 -2.17 -24.73
N ARG A 170 7.72 -1.95 -23.85
CA ARG A 170 8.86 -1.07 -24.16
C ARG A 170 9.63 -1.51 -25.41
N LEU A 171 9.86 -2.81 -25.58
CA LEU A 171 10.54 -3.34 -26.77
C LEU A 171 9.68 -3.20 -28.04
N ILE A 172 8.36 -3.32 -27.92
CA ILE A 172 7.43 -3.09 -29.02
C ILE A 172 7.51 -1.62 -29.45
N ASP A 173 7.46 -0.69 -28.51
CA ASP A 173 7.55 0.74 -28.78
C ASP A 173 8.89 1.07 -29.46
N GLU A 174 10.02 0.57 -28.94
CA GLU A 174 11.34 0.73 -29.56
C GLU A 174 11.35 0.21 -31.02
N ILE A 175 10.81 -0.99 -31.26
CA ILE A 175 10.73 -1.57 -32.61
C ILE A 175 9.83 -0.74 -33.53
N VAL A 176 8.71 -0.21 -33.03
CA VAL A 176 7.79 0.62 -33.80
C VAL A 176 8.46 1.94 -34.17
N TYR A 177 9.15 2.58 -33.21
CA TYR A 177 9.89 3.82 -33.45
C TYR A 177 10.97 3.64 -34.50
N ASP A 178 11.74 2.55 -34.41
CA ASP A 178 12.76 2.19 -35.40
C ASP A 178 12.17 1.86 -36.78
N LEU A 179 11.06 1.10 -36.83
CA LEU A 179 10.44 0.70 -38.10
C LEU A 179 9.90 1.89 -38.89
N TYR A 180 9.41 2.91 -38.20
CA TYR A 180 8.87 4.13 -38.79
C TYR A 180 9.87 5.30 -38.84
N ASP A 181 11.12 5.07 -38.42
CA ASP A 181 12.17 6.10 -38.32
C ASP A 181 11.67 7.37 -37.60
N LEU A 182 10.90 7.18 -36.51
CA LEU A 182 10.27 8.28 -35.77
C LEU A 182 11.34 9.14 -35.08
N THR A 183 11.18 10.46 -35.17
CA THR A 183 12.03 11.41 -34.45
C THR A 183 11.58 11.55 -32.99
N GLU A 184 12.45 12.06 -32.12
CA GLU A 184 12.13 12.31 -30.69
C GLU A 184 10.84 13.14 -30.52
N ALA A 185 10.60 14.11 -31.40
CA ALA A 185 9.39 14.94 -31.37
C ALA A 185 8.13 14.18 -31.82
N GLU A 186 8.25 13.18 -32.68
CA GLU A 186 7.13 12.34 -33.10
C GLU A 186 6.84 11.24 -32.07
N ILE A 187 7.86 10.76 -31.36
CA ILE A 187 7.72 9.83 -30.22
C ILE A 187 6.94 10.51 -29.09
N GLU A 188 7.32 11.73 -28.71
CA GLU A 188 6.63 12.50 -27.65
C GLU A 188 5.12 12.64 -27.93
N ILE A 189 4.75 12.92 -29.19
CA ILE A 189 3.34 13.02 -29.61
C ILE A 189 2.62 11.67 -29.49
N VAL A 190 3.29 10.56 -29.81
CA VAL A 190 2.72 9.22 -29.71
C VAL A 190 2.53 8.82 -28.25
N GLU A 191 3.52 9.07 -27.38
CA GLU A 191 3.43 8.78 -25.96
C GLU A 191 2.35 9.61 -25.26
N GLU A 192 2.23 10.91 -25.59
CA GLU A 192 1.17 11.77 -25.08
C GLU A 192 -0.23 11.27 -25.48
N ALA A 193 -0.38 10.74 -26.71
CA ALA A 193 -1.66 10.21 -27.20
C ALA A 193 -2.03 8.83 -26.62
N VAL A 194 -1.06 8.06 -26.13
CA VAL A 194 -1.28 6.73 -25.53
C VAL A 194 -1.47 6.82 -24.01
N ALA A 195 -1.02 7.91 -23.38
CA ALA A 195 -1.16 8.15 -21.94
C ALA A 195 -2.57 8.64 -21.49
N GLU A 196 -3.53 8.80 -22.41
CA GLU A 196 -4.95 9.16 -22.15
C GLU A 196 -5.89 7.94 -22.00
#